data_AF-A0A7H0Y2S4-F1
#
_entry.id   AF-A0A7H0Y2S4-F1
#
_cell.length_a   1.000
_cell.length_b   1.000
_cell.length_c   1.000
_cell.angle_alpha   90.00
_cell.angle_beta   90.00
_cell.angle_gamma   90.00
#
_symmetry.space_group_name_H-M   'P 1'
#
loop_
_entity.id
_entity.type
_entity.pdbx_description
1 polymer ?
#
loop_
_entity_poly.entity_id
_entity_poly.type
_entity_poly.pdbx_seq_one_letter_code
_entity_poly.pdbx_strand_id
1 'polypeptide(L)'
;MNHLEFRSKAKIGEEVWVCDYRYNDVDNKPIRHIPPKKVVVVSNEDLPKNKRVYYSDFHFRELKGNGKLSSTIIAPYDNTGYRAYTGESLNIFYAKEECVKHYLNQCMENLRQFEDAKTRKTTYYNNKIDEINQEITELL
;
A
#
# COMPACT_ATOMS: atom_id res chain seq x y z
N MET A 1 -2.21 -0.98 -14.19
CA MET A 1 -0.89 -1.46 -14.66
C MET A 1 0.11 -1.31 -13.54
N ASN A 2 1.15 -2.14 -13.54
CA ASN A 2 2.26 -2.03 -12.60
C ASN A 2 3.37 -1.11 -13.17
N HIS A 3 4.39 -0.81 -12.35
CA HIS A 3 5.48 0.06 -12.73
C HIS A 3 6.32 -0.46 -13.90
N LEU A 4 6.56 -1.77 -14.00
CA LEU A 4 7.35 -2.34 -15.10
C LEU A 4 6.67 -2.09 -16.45
N GLU A 5 5.35 -2.31 -16.50
CA GLU A 5 4.52 -2.04 -17.68
C GLU A 5 4.51 -0.53 -17.99
N PHE A 6 4.31 0.29 -16.96
CA PHE A 6 4.19 1.74 -17.12
C PHE A 6 5.51 2.41 -17.51
N ARG A 7 6.65 1.95 -16.98
CA ARG A 7 7.98 2.57 -17.19
C ARG A 7 8.34 2.74 -18.65
N SER A 8 7.98 1.77 -19.50
CA SER A 8 8.25 1.81 -20.94
C SER A 8 7.48 2.92 -21.69
N LYS A 9 6.41 3.45 -21.07
CA LYS A 9 5.49 4.44 -21.66
C LYS A 9 5.49 5.77 -20.91
N ALA A 10 6.05 5.79 -19.70
CA ALA A 10 6.00 6.91 -18.79
C ALA A 10 6.64 8.16 -19.40
N LYS A 11 5.93 9.28 -19.34
CA LYS A 11 6.45 10.59 -19.75
C LYS A 11 6.54 11.50 -18.53
N ILE A 12 7.67 12.16 -18.34
CA ILE A 12 7.80 13.18 -17.29
C ILE A 12 6.76 14.30 -17.55
N GLY A 13 6.06 14.72 -16.51
CA GLY A 13 4.94 15.66 -16.58
C GLY A 13 3.58 15.01 -16.88
N GLU A 14 3.52 13.72 -17.17
CA GLU A 14 2.26 13.02 -17.41
C GLU A 14 1.42 12.88 -16.14
N GLU A 15 0.12 13.14 -16.27
CA GLU A 15 -0.86 12.96 -15.22
C GLU A 15 -1.43 11.54 -15.26
N VAL A 16 -1.37 10.85 -14.13
CA VAL A 16 -1.97 9.53 -13.95
C VAL A 16 -2.68 9.44 -12.60
N TRP A 17 -3.43 8.36 -12.41
CA TRP A 17 -4.04 8.01 -11.13
C TRP A 17 -3.31 6.85 -10.50
N VAL A 18 -3.11 6.93 -9.19
CA VAL A 18 -2.49 5.87 -8.42
C VAL A 18 -3.27 5.55 -7.16
N CYS A 19 -3.25 4.28 -6.77
CA CYS A 19 -3.80 3.83 -5.51
C CYS A 19 -3.09 2.56 -5.03
N ASP A 20 -3.16 2.31 -3.73
CA ASP A 20 -2.64 1.10 -3.14
C ASP A 20 -3.16 0.95 -1.70
N TYR A 21 -3.73 -0.20 -1.35
CA TYR A 21 -4.09 -0.49 0.05
C TYR A 21 -3.83 -1.95 0.38
N ARG A 22 -2.61 -2.25 0.82
CA ARG A 22 -2.13 -3.62 1.04
C ARG A 22 -1.63 -3.82 2.47
N TYR A 23 -1.82 -5.03 2.98
CA TYR A 23 -1.25 -5.56 4.21
C TYR A 23 -0.45 -6.82 3.88
N ASN A 24 0.73 -6.98 4.46
CA ASN A 24 1.41 -8.28 4.48
C ASN A 24 0.89 -9.16 5.62
N ASP A 25 0.49 -8.50 6.71
CA ASP A 25 -0.08 -9.09 7.90
C ASP A 25 -1.11 -8.10 8.47
N VAL A 26 -2.32 -8.59 8.69
CA VAL A 26 -3.46 -7.82 9.21
C VAL A 26 -3.23 -7.32 10.64
N ASP A 27 -2.30 -7.93 11.37
CA ASP A 27 -1.95 -7.53 12.73
C ASP A 27 -1.01 -6.33 12.77
N ASN A 28 -0.48 -5.96 11.60
CA ASN A 28 0.44 -4.86 11.43
C ASN A 28 -0.22 -3.69 10.69
N LYS A 29 0.49 -2.56 10.64
CA LYS A 29 0.11 -1.44 9.78
C LYS A 29 0.17 -1.87 8.32
N PRO A 30 -0.65 -1.26 7.43
CA PRO A 30 -0.57 -1.55 6.01
C PRO A 30 0.85 -1.30 5.51
N ILE A 31 1.37 -2.22 4.68
CA ILE A 31 2.67 -2.00 4.01
C ILE A 31 2.60 -0.74 3.14
N ARG A 32 1.42 -0.46 2.59
CA ARG A 32 1.15 0.75 1.84
C ARG A 32 -0.33 1.12 1.90
N HIS A 33 -0.59 2.40 2.09
CA HIS A 33 -1.93 2.98 2.06
C HIS A 33 -1.92 4.33 1.33
N ILE A 34 -2.42 4.30 0.10
CA ILE A 34 -2.53 5.41 -0.83
C ILE A 34 -3.94 5.35 -1.43
N PRO A 35 -4.88 6.18 -0.93
CA PRO A 35 -6.17 6.36 -1.58
C PRO A 35 -6.01 6.83 -3.04
N PRO A 36 -7.05 6.69 -3.89
CA PRO A 36 -7.00 7.17 -5.28
C PRO A 36 -6.55 8.63 -5.36
N LYS A 37 -5.39 8.85 -5.99
CA LYS A 37 -4.75 10.15 -6.09
C LYS A 37 -4.38 10.45 -7.53
N LYS A 38 -4.69 11.67 -7.97
CA LYS A 38 -4.14 12.21 -9.20
C LYS A 38 -2.71 12.66 -8.94
N VAL A 39 -1.78 12.15 -9.74
CA VAL A 39 -0.35 12.41 -9.58
C VAL A 39 0.28 12.77 -10.91
N VAL A 40 1.43 13.42 -10.84
CA VAL A 40 2.30 13.70 -11.99
C VAL A 40 3.56 12.84 -11.89
N VAL A 41 4.02 12.33 -13.03
CA VAL A 41 5.33 11.65 -13.17
C VAL A 41 6.44 12.70 -13.13
N VAL A 42 7.40 12.55 -12.22
CA VAL A 42 8.47 13.53 -11.99
C VAL A 42 9.83 12.84 -12.07
N SER A 43 10.82 13.52 -12.65
CA SER A 43 12.19 13.01 -12.76
C SER A 43 12.81 12.82 -11.37
N ASN A 44 13.59 11.76 -11.18
CA ASN A 44 14.35 11.60 -9.95
C ASN A 44 15.51 12.61 -9.81
N GLU A 45 15.84 13.35 -10.86
CA GLU A 45 16.76 14.50 -10.80
C GLU A 45 16.19 15.64 -9.95
N ASP A 46 14.86 15.75 -9.85
CA ASP A 46 14.16 16.75 -9.05
C ASP A 46 14.03 16.36 -7.56
N LEU A 47 14.60 15.22 -7.16
CA LEU A 47 14.58 14.78 -5.76
C LEU A 47 15.48 15.69 -4.91
N PRO A 48 15.09 15.97 -3.65
CA PRO A 48 16.02 16.53 -2.67
C PRO A 48 17.28 15.65 -2.58
N LYS A 49 18.47 16.27 -2.48
CA LYS A 49 19.77 15.56 -2.49
C LYS A 49 19.91 14.45 -1.45
N ASN A 50 19.13 14.50 -0.37
CA ASN A 50 19.11 13.51 0.71
C ASN A 50 18.06 12.41 0.52
N LYS A 51 17.33 12.40 -0.60
CA LYS A 51 16.29 11.43 -0.93
C LYS A 51 16.72 10.60 -2.12
N ARG A 52 16.29 9.34 -2.10
CA ARG A 52 16.50 8.39 -3.20
C ARG A 52 15.24 7.57 -3.38
N VAL A 53 14.82 7.43 -4.63
CA VAL A 53 13.81 6.48 -5.03
C VAL A 53 14.54 5.28 -5.64
N TYR A 54 14.24 4.10 -5.14
CA TYR A 54 14.89 2.86 -5.58
C TYR A 54 14.09 2.19 -6.68
N TYR A 55 14.80 1.46 -7.54
CA TYR A 55 14.24 0.61 -8.62
C TYR A 55 13.42 1.35 -9.67
N SER A 56 13.50 2.68 -9.71
CA SER A 56 12.81 3.52 -10.68
C SER A 56 13.62 4.76 -11.01
N ASP A 57 13.46 5.28 -12.23
CA ASP A 57 14.07 6.52 -12.71
C ASP A 57 13.17 7.74 -12.50
N PHE A 58 11.94 7.53 -12.01
CA PHE A 58 10.98 8.58 -11.71
C PHE A 58 10.25 8.32 -10.40
N HIS A 59 9.51 9.31 -9.96
CA HIS A 59 8.59 9.21 -8.84
C HIS A 59 7.29 9.95 -9.14
N PHE A 60 6.32 9.80 -8.25
CA PHE A 60 5.04 10.47 -8.37
C PHE A 60 4.92 11.58 -7.34
N ARG A 61 4.25 12.67 -7.71
CA ARG A 61 3.84 13.75 -6.80
C ARG A 61 2.37 14.04 -6.99
N GLU A 62 1.64 14.14 -5.90
CA GLU A 62 0.20 14.45 -5.93
C GLU A 62 -0.06 15.83 -6.52
N LEU A 63 -0.96 15.89 -7.49
CA LEU A 63 -1.48 17.13 -8.06
C LEU A 63 -2.62 17.64 -7.20
N LYS A 64 -2.38 18.70 -6.44
CA LYS A 64 -3.39 19.31 -5.56
C LYS A 64 -4.42 20.08 -6.39
N GLY A 65 -5.61 20.33 -5.82
CA GLY A 65 -6.69 21.05 -6.50
C GLY A 65 -6.34 22.49 -6.94
N ASN A 66 -5.26 23.08 -6.40
CA ASN A 66 -4.73 24.38 -6.82
C ASN A 66 -3.68 24.29 -7.95
N GLY A 67 -3.53 23.12 -8.59
CA GLY A 67 -2.55 22.87 -9.65
C GLY A 67 -1.09 22.71 -9.17
N LYS A 68 -0.82 22.81 -7.86
CA LYS A 68 0.54 22.64 -7.32
C LYS A 68 0.82 21.18 -6.98
N LEU A 69 2.08 20.78 -7.18
CA LEU A 69 2.56 19.46 -6.76
C LEU A 69 2.82 19.42 -5.25
N SER A 70 2.35 18.39 -4.58
CA SER A 70 2.68 18.09 -3.19
C SER A 70 4.18 17.84 -3.03
N SER A 71 4.80 18.24 -1.92
CA SER A 71 6.19 17.88 -1.59
C SER A 71 6.37 16.40 -1.25
N THR A 72 5.28 15.67 -0.99
CA THR A 72 5.29 14.24 -0.73
C THR A 72 5.73 13.47 -1.97
N ILE A 73 6.81 12.71 -1.83
CA ILE A 73 7.31 11.77 -2.83
C ILE A 73 6.52 10.46 -2.69
N ILE A 74 5.93 10.00 -3.78
CA ILE A 74 5.28 8.69 -3.87
C ILE A 74 6.16 7.79 -4.74
N ALA A 75 6.78 6.79 -4.11
CA ALA A 75 7.70 5.88 -4.78
C ALA A 75 6.94 4.78 -5.56
N PRO A 76 7.43 4.38 -6.75
CA PRO A 76 6.75 3.36 -7.55
C PRO A 76 6.65 1.96 -6.94
N TYR A 77 7.51 1.66 -5.98
CA TYR A 77 7.55 0.39 -5.26
C TYR A 77 7.41 0.61 -3.76
N ASP A 78 6.80 -0.33 -3.06
CA ASP A 78 6.74 -0.34 -1.60
C ASP A 78 8.09 -0.57 -0.92
N ASN A 79 8.10 -0.21 0.35
CA ASN A 79 9.26 -0.28 1.22
C ASN A 79 9.14 -1.53 2.08
N THR A 80 9.70 -2.63 1.60
CA THR A 80 9.75 -3.92 2.31
C THR A 80 10.66 -3.93 3.54
N GLY A 81 11.43 -2.87 3.75
CA GLY A 81 12.45 -2.80 4.80
C GLY A 81 13.76 -3.52 4.44
N TYR A 82 13.80 -4.27 3.34
CA TYR A 82 14.98 -5.01 2.89
C TYR A 82 15.49 -4.51 1.53
N ARG A 83 16.69 -3.91 1.52
CA ARG A 83 17.25 -3.22 0.34
C ARG A 83 17.63 -4.13 -0.84
N ALA A 84 17.55 -5.45 -0.70
CA ALA A 84 17.80 -6.37 -1.81
C ALA A 84 16.50 -6.78 -2.53
N TYR A 85 15.33 -6.43 -1.98
CA TYR A 85 14.04 -6.82 -2.52
C TYR A 85 13.27 -5.58 -2.99
N THR A 86 12.95 -5.54 -4.28
CA THR A 86 12.28 -4.40 -4.92
C THR A 86 10.94 -4.07 -4.30
N GLY A 87 10.26 -5.04 -3.69
CA GLY A 87 8.90 -4.88 -3.21
C GLY A 87 7.89 -4.97 -4.33
N GLU A 88 6.64 -4.71 -3.99
CA GLU A 88 5.55 -4.69 -4.96
C GLU A 88 5.31 -3.28 -5.48
N SER A 89 4.88 -3.22 -6.73
CA SER A 89 4.63 -1.96 -7.41
C SER A 89 3.31 -1.34 -6.97
N LEU A 90 3.26 -0.02 -6.90
CA LEU A 90 1.99 0.70 -6.79
C LEU A 90 1.13 0.50 -8.05
N ASN A 91 -0.19 0.57 -7.88
CA ASN A 91 -1.12 0.46 -8.98
C ASN A 91 -1.27 1.81 -9.71
N ILE A 92 -1.07 1.80 -11.02
CA ILE A 92 -1.10 2.99 -11.89
C ILE A 92 -2.22 2.83 -12.92
N PHE A 93 -2.95 3.91 -13.17
CA PHE A 93 -4.11 3.97 -14.06
C PHE A 93 -4.13 5.30 -14.82
N TYR A 94 -4.63 5.28 -16.06
CA TYR A 94 -4.90 6.52 -16.79
C TYR A 94 -6.26 7.12 -16.42
N ALA A 95 -7.25 6.27 -16.10
CA ALA A 95 -8.60 6.69 -15.74
C ALA A 95 -8.81 6.67 -14.21
N LYS A 96 -9.55 7.66 -13.71
CA LYS A 96 -9.90 7.77 -12.29
C LYS A 96 -10.79 6.60 -11.87
N GLU A 97 -11.73 6.24 -12.72
CA GLU A 97 -12.77 5.24 -12.47
C GLU A 97 -12.15 3.86 -12.25
N GLU A 98 -11.14 3.51 -13.05
CA GLU A 98 -10.37 2.27 -12.90
C GLU A 98 -9.59 2.24 -11.58
N CYS A 99 -8.95 3.36 -11.23
CA CYS A 99 -8.22 3.51 -9.99
C CYS A 99 -9.13 3.37 -8.76
N VAL A 100 -10.28 4.06 -8.76
CA VAL A 100 -11.28 3.97 -7.69
C VAL A 100 -11.85 2.56 -7.58
N LYS A 101 -12.20 1.92 -8.71
CA LYS A 101 -12.69 0.54 -8.74
C LYS A 101 -11.67 -0.43 -8.16
N HIS A 102 -10.40 -0.30 -8.54
CA HIS A 102 -9.34 -1.14 -8.02
C HIS A 102 -9.15 -0.94 -6.50
N TYR A 103 -9.09 0.30 -6.04
CA TYR A 103 -8.96 0.61 -4.62
C TYR A 103 -10.15 0.07 -3.80
N LEU A 104 -11.37 0.17 -4.32
CA LEU A 104 -12.56 -0.42 -3.67
C LEU A 104 -12.42 -1.93 -3.52
N ASN A 105 -11.92 -2.64 -4.54
CA ASN A 105 -11.64 -4.06 -4.43
C ASN A 105 -10.61 -4.37 -3.34
N GLN A 106 -9.54 -3.56 -3.22
CA GLN A 106 -8.57 -3.71 -2.13
C GLN A 106 -9.19 -3.45 -0.76
N CYS A 107 -10.08 -2.47 -0.62
CA CYS A 107 -10.84 -2.26 0.61
C CYS A 107 -11.71 -3.48 0.99
N MET A 108 -12.43 -4.05 0.01
CA MET A 108 -13.28 -5.23 0.24
C MET A 108 -12.45 -6.45 0.64
N GLU A 109 -11.30 -6.65 -0.01
CA GLU A 109 -10.40 -7.77 0.32
C GLU A 109 -9.77 -7.59 1.70
N ASN A 110 -9.32 -6.37 2.05
CA ASN A 110 -8.82 -6.08 3.39
C ASN A 110 -9.92 -6.33 4.44
N LEU A 111 -11.15 -5.85 4.21
CA LEU A 111 -12.28 -6.09 5.12
C LEU A 111 -12.50 -7.58 5.36
N ARG A 112 -12.49 -8.39 4.28
CA ARG A 112 -12.61 -9.84 4.37
C ARG A 112 -11.50 -10.46 5.23
N GLN A 113 -10.24 -10.08 4.99
CA GLN A 113 -9.11 -10.57 5.77
C GLN A 113 -9.20 -10.20 7.26
N PHE A 114 -9.68 -9.00 7.59
CA PHE A 114 -9.85 -8.57 8.98
C PHE A 114 -11.00 -9.31 9.69
N GLU A 115 -12.12 -9.59 9.01
CA GLU A 115 -13.20 -10.40 9.59
C GLU A 115 -12.76 -11.86 9.81
N ASP A 116 -12.02 -12.43 8.86
CA ASP A 116 -11.42 -13.77 9.00
C ASP A 116 -10.43 -13.82 10.18
N ALA A 117 -9.59 -12.80 10.32
CA ALA A 117 -8.62 -12.70 11.40
C ALA A 117 -9.29 -12.52 12.77
N LYS A 118 -10.33 -11.68 12.85
CA LYS A 118 -11.15 -11.50 14.05
C LYS A 118 -11.74 -12.83 14.50
N THR A 119 -12.35 -13.57 13.58
CA THR A 119 -12.93 -14.89 13.87
C THR A 119 -11.87 -15.86 14.41
N ARG A 120 -10.74 -16.00 13.70
CA ARG A 120 -9.64 -16.87 14.14
C ARG A 120 -9.10 -16.51 15.52
N LYS A 121 -8.90 -15.22 15.79
CA LYS A 121 -8.39 -14.73 17.07
C LYS A 121 -9.36 -14.97 18.21
N THR A 122 -10.65 -14.70 18.00
CA THR A 122 -11.68 -15.00 18.99
C THR A 122 -11.68 -16.48 19.35
N THR A 123 -11.66 -17.38 18.36
CA THR A 123 -11.57 -18.82 18.60
C THR A 123 -10.31 -19.20 19.38
N TYR A 124 -9.15 -18.66 18.99
CA TYR A 124 -7.89 -18.93 19.69
C TYR A 124 -7.96 -18.50 21.17
N TYR A 125 -8.44 -17.29 21.45
CA TYR A 125 -8.51 -16.79 22.83
C TYR A 125 -9.55 -17.54 23.66
N ASN A 126 -10.68 -17.91 23.09
CA ASN A 126 -11.67 -18.74 23.79
C ASN A 126 -11.04 -20.08 24.21
N ASN A 127 -10.38 -20.77 23.28
CA ASN A 127 -9.70 -22.03 23.59
C ASN A 127 -8.63 -21.86 24.68
N LYS A 128 -7.85 -20.76 24.65
CA LYS A 128 -6.84 -20.49 25.68
C LYS A 128 -7.44 -20.19 27.05
N ILE A 129 -8.57 -19.50 27.10
CA ILE A 129 -9.30 -19.27 28.35
C ILE A 129 -9.80 -20.60 28.92
N ASP A 130 -10.34 -21.48 28.08
CA ASP A 130 -10.83 -22.80 28.50
C ASP A 130 -9.69 -23.68 29.05
N GLU A 131 -8.54 -23.74 28.36
CA GLU A 131 -7.33 -24.42 28.85
C GLU A 131 -6.91 -23.91 30.24
N ILE A 132 -6.85 -22.59 30.44
CA ILE A 132 -6.47 -21.99 31.73
C ILE A 132 -7.51 -22.30 32.82
N ASN A 133 -8.80 -22.29 32.50
CA ASN A 133 -9.86 -22.62 33.46
C ASN A 133 -9.79 -24.09 33.91
N GLN A 134 -9.41 -24.99 32.99
CA GLN A 134 -9.18 -26.39 33.33
C GLN A 134 -8.02 -26.53 34.33
N GLU A 135 -6.87 -25.90 34.05
CA GLU A 135 -5.72 -25.87 34.95
C GLU A 135 -6.10 -25.34 36.35
N ILE A 136 -6.89 -24.26 36.41
CA ILE A 136 -7.39 -23.71 37.68
C ILE A 136 -8.25 -24.74 38.41
N THR A 137 -9.15 -25.43 37.70
CA THR A 137 -10.07 -26.41 38.29
C THR A 137 -9.33 -27.63 38.81
N GLU A 138 -8.27 -28.07 38.14
CA GLU A 138 -7.46 -29.21 38.58
C GLU A 138 -6.61 -28.91 39.84
N LEU A 139 -6.38 -27.63 40.13
CA LEU A 139 -5.63 -27.17 41.31
C LEU A 139 -6.50 -26.78 42.52
N LEU A 140 -7.82 -26.71 42.34
CA LEU A 140 -8.81 -26.41 43.40
C LEU A 140 -9.43 -27.69 43.97
#